data_AF-A0ABD1E6A8-F1
#
_entry.id   AF-A0ABD1E6A8-F1
#
_cell.length_a   1.000
_cell.length_b   1.000
_cell.length_c   1.000
_cell.angle_alpha   90.00
_cell.angle_beta   90.00
_cell.angle_gamma   90.00
#
_symmetry.space_group_name_H-M   'P 1'
#
loop_
_entity.id
_entity.type
_entity.pdbx_description
1 polymer ?
#
loop_
_entity_poly.entity_id
_entity_poly.type
_entity_poly.pdbx_seq_one_letter_code
_entity_poly.pdbx_strand_id
1 'polypeptide(L)'
;MSKSTAYDSHSEGPGFVGIRFCQECNNMLYPKEDKENKILLYACRNCDYKQQADSKCIYVNKIMHEIDELTHIVSDVISDPTLPRTEDHHCPVCQHREAVFFQAQTRRAEEEMRLYYVCTNSHCAHRWTE
;
A
#
# COMPACT_ATOMS: atom_id res chain seq x y z
N MET A 1 12.58 16.85 29.48
CA MET A 1 12.69 17.51 28.15
C MET A 1 13.36 16.52 27.22
N SER A 2 12.56 15.61 26.65
CA SER A 2 13.07 14.53 25.80
C SER A 2 12.27 14.63 24.52
N LYS A 3 12.89 15.21 23.49
CA LYS A 3 12.25 15.55 22.22
C LYS A 3 11.76 14.26 21.55
N SER A 4 10.45 14.18 21.34
CA SER A 4 9.80 13.30 20.39
C SER A 4 10.30 13.64 18.98
N THR A 5 11.16 12.80 18.42
CA THR A 5 11.46 12.82 16.99
C THR A 5 10.26 12.22 16.25
N ALA A 6 9.31 13.08 15.91
CA ALA A 6 8.34 12.79 14.86
C ALA A 6 9.16 12.66 13.56
N TYR A 7 9.29 11.44 13.04
CA TYR A 7 9.72 11.25 11.67
C TYR A 7 8.59 11.76 10.79
N ASP A 8 8.78 12.96 10.25
CA ASP A 8 7.90 13.60 9.30
C ASP A 8 7.97 12.82 7.99
N SER A 9 6.99 11.95 7.76
CA SER A 9 6.83 11.22 6.51
C SER A 9 6.37 12.18 5.43
N HIS A 10 7.30 12.98 4.91
CA HIS A 10 7.07 13.83 3.75
C HIS A 10 6.76 12.96 2.52
N SER A 11 5.46 12.73 2.28
CA SER A 11 4.92 12.15 1.06
C SER A 11 4.97 13.17 -0.08
N GLU A 12 6.17 13.60 -0.48
CA GLU A 12 6.36 14.65 -1.49
C GLU A 12 6.29 14.14 -2.94
N GLY A 13 6.06 12.85 -3.15
CA GLY A 13 5.87 12.27 -4.48
C GLY A 13 4.41 12.29 -4.93
N PRO A 14 4.12 12.49 -6.24
CA PRO A 14 2.79 12.19 -6.76
C PRO A 14 2.42 10.75 -6.40
N GLY A 15 1.16 10.57 -5.96
CA GLY A 15 0.62 9.26 -5.59
C GLY A 15 0.65 8.26 -6.74
N PHE A 16 0.22 7.04 -6.46
CA PHE A 16 0.09 6.00 -7.48
C PHE A 16 -0.87 6.45 -8.61
N VAL A 17 -0.42 6.35 -9.86
CA VAL A 17 -1.26 6.61 -11.04
C VAL A 17 -1.96 5.32 -11.42
N GLY A 18 -3.25 5.22 -11.10
CA GLY A 18 -4.06 4.04 -11.37
C GLY A 18 -4.43 3.86 -12.84
N ILE A 19 -4.53 2.60 -13.27
CA ILE A 19 -5.07 2.22 -14.59
C ILE A 19 -6.56 2.59 -14.63
N ARG A 20 -6.99 3.25 -15.72
CA ARG A 20 -8.40 3.59 -15.96
C ARG A 20 -8.97 2.79 -17.13
N PHE A 21 -10.24 2.45 -17.04
CA PHE A 21 -10.96 1.67 -18.04
C PHE A 21 -12.06 2.50 -18.70
N CYS A 22 -12.32 2.19 -19.97
CA CYS A 22 -13.40 2.76 -20.75
C CYS A 22 -14.76 2.28 -20.23
N GLN A 23 -15.72 3.19 -20.05
CA GLN A 23 -17.05 2.86 -19.55
C GLN A 23 -17.91 2.08 -20.58
N GLU A 24 -17.57 2.14 -21.87
CA GLU A 24 -18.35 1.50 -22.93
C GLU A 24 -17.88 0.07 -23.26
N CYS A 25 -16.56 -0.15 -23.30
CA CYS A 25 -15.98 -1.43 -23.76
C CYS A 25 -14.96 -2.04 -22.79
N ASN A 26 -14.79 -1.47 -21.59
CA ASN A 26 -13.88 -1.95 -20.54
C ASN A 26 -12.41 -2.15 -20.97
N ASN A 27 -11.99 -1.51 -22.06
CA ASN A 27 -10.59 -1.49 -22.49
C ASN A 27 -9.79 -0.42 -21.73
N MET A 28 -8.47 -0.62 -21.62
CA MET A 28 -7.57 0.34 -20.97
C MET A 28 -7.55 1.68 -21.73
N LEU A 29 -7.67 2.78 -20.99
CA LEU A 29 -7.56 4.13 -21.54
C LEU A 29 -6.11 4.60 -21.60
N TYR A 30 -5.80 5.38 -22.63
CA TYR A 30 -4.45 5.93 -22.86
C TYR A 30 -4.47 7.46 -22.76
N PRO A 31 -3.42 8.08 -22.21
CA PRO A 31 -3.28 9.52 -22.16
C PRO A 31 -3.17 10.10 -23.58
N LYS A 32 -3.92 11.17 -23.85
CA LYS A 32 -3.97 11.89 -25.11
C LYS A 32 -4.07 13.38 -24.86
N GLU A 33 -3.27 14.16 -25.55
CA GLU A 33 -3.32 15.63 -25.51
C GLU A 33 -4.47 16.16 -26.37
N ASP A 34 -5.26 17.09 -25.82
CA ASP A 34 -6.09 18.01 -26.60
C ASP A 34 -5.31 19.32 -26.79
N LYS A 35 -4.84 19.55 -28.02
CA LYS A 35 -3.96 20.66 -28.37
C LYS A 35 -4.67 22.02 -28.38
N GLU A 36 -5.98 22.04 -28.61
CA GLU A 36 -6.75 23.29 -28.71
C GLU A 36 -6.99 23.85 -27.31
N ASN A 37 -7.48 23.01 -26.40
CA ASN A 37 -7.80 23.40 -25.04
C ASN A 37 -6.60 23.26 -24.07
N LYS A 38 -5.50 22.64 -24.52
CA LYS A 38 -4.30 22.33 -23.73
C LYS A 38 -4.63 21.52 -22.47
N ILE A 39 -5.52 20.55 -22.62
CA ILE A 39 -5.96 19.64 -21.56
C ILE A 39 -5.49 18.22 -21.83
N LEU A 40 -5.27 17.46 -20.75
CA LEU A 40 -4.95 16.05 -20.81
C LEU A 40 -6.25 15.23 -20.78
N LEU A 41 -6.40 14.34 -21.74
CA LEU A 41 -7.51 13.40 -21.85
C LEU A 41 -7.02 11.96 -21.68
N TYR A 42 -7.92 11.07 -21.28
CA TYR A 42 -7.80 9.63 -21.39
C TYR A 42 -8.75 9.15 -22.49
N ALA A 43 -8.22 8.50 -23.52
CA ALA A 43 -8.96 8.05 -24.69
C ALA A 43 -8.86 6.53 -24.87
N CYS A 44 -9.97 5.92 -25.28
CA CYS A 44 -9.98 4.52 -25.70
C CYS A 44 -9.36 4.36 -27.10
N ARG A 45 -8.75 3.20 -27.39
CA ARG A 45 -8.28 2.86 -28.74
C ARG A 45 -9.32 2.11 -29.59
N ASN A 46 -10.32 1.50 -28.95
CA ASN A 46 -11.29 0.63 -29.59
C ASN A 46 -12.65 1.30 -29.85
N CYS A 47 -12.91 2.46 -29.25
CA CYS A 47 -14.13 3.25 -29.42
C CYS A 47 -13.82 4.75 -29.26
N ASP A 48 -14.82 5.61 -29.44
CA ASP A 48 -14.66 7.06 -29.40
C ASP A 48 -14.69 7.69 -28.01
N TYR A 49 -14.88 6.87 -26.96
CA TYR A 49 -14.91 7.34 -25.58
C TYR A 49 -13.62 8.07 -25.18
N LYS A 50 -13.80 9.25 -24.59
CA LYS A 50 -12.75 10.13 -24.06
C LYS A 50 -13.23 10.75 -22.75
N GLN A 51 -12.31 10.94 -21.81
CA GLN A 51 -12.59 11.64 -20.56
C GLN A 51 -11.43 12.55 -20.18
N GLN A 52 -11.70 13.62 -19.44
CA GLN A 52 -10.65 14.51 -18.94
C GLN A 52 -9.87 13.85 -17.79
N ALA A 53 -8.56 14.09 -17.72
CA ALA A 53 -7.72 13.60 -16.63
C ALA A 53 -7.84 14.50 -15.40
N ASP A 54 -8.04 13.89 -14.22
CA ASP A 54 -8.09 14.60 -12.93
C ASP A 54 -6.70 15.08 -12.49
N SER A 55 -5.66 14.29 -12.80
CA SER A 55 -4.26 14.59 -12.49
C SER A 55 -3.44 14.71 -13.76
N LYS A 56 -2.42 15.57 -13.72
CA LYS A 56 -1.44 15.76 -14.80
C LYS A 56 -0.34 14.69 -14.79
N CYS A 57 -0.27 13.89 -13.72
CA CYS A 57 0.74 12.85 -13.58
C CYS A 57 0.32 11.59 -14.33
N ILE A 58 1.07 11.21 -15.36
CA ILE A 58 0.79 10.03 -16.20
C ILE A 58 1.58 8.79 -15.77
N TYR A 59 2.78 9.00 -15.25
CA TYR A 59 3.69 7.94 -14.88
C TYR A 59 4.50 8.35 -13.67
N VAL A 60 4.59 7.43 -12.71
CA VAL A 60 5.44 7.55 -11.53
C VAL A 60 6.25 6.28 -11.42
N ASN A 61 7.57 6.42 -11.32
CA ASN A 61 8.46 5.33 -10.96
C ASN A 61 9.04 5.60 -9.57
N LYS A 62 8.54 4.88 -8.55
CA LYS A 62 9.12 4.95 -7.21
C LYS A 62 10.32 4.01 -7.15
N ILE A 63 11.52 4.55 -7.35
CA ILE A 63 12.77 3.78 -7.37
C ILE A 63 13.01 3.13 -5.99
N MET A 64 12.79 3.91 -4.92
CA MET A 64 12.78 3.41 -3.57
C MET A 64 11.34 3.03 -3.19
N HIS A 65 11.04 1.75 -3.34
CA HIS A 65 9.79 1.16 -2.89
C HIS A 65 9.80 1.03 -1.36
N GLU A 66 9.41 2.07 -0.63
CA GLU A 66 8.85 1.87 0.71
C GLU A 66 7.44 1.31 0.52
N ILE A 67 7.35 0.04 0.10
CA ILE A 67 6.08 -0.67 0.23
C ILE A 67 5.89 -0.81 1.73
N ASP A 68 4.76 -0.36 2.22
CA ASP A 68 4.32 -0.72 3.55
C ASP A 68 4.09 -2.24 3.54
N GLU A 69 5.12 -3.02 3.88
CA GLU A 69 5.11 -4.48 3.82
C GLU A 69 3.96 -5.05 4.67
N LEU A 70 3.48 -4.27 5.66
CA LEU A 70 2.27 -4.56 6.41
C LEU A 70 1.05 -4.71 5.50
N THR A 71 0.94 -3.99 4.39
CA THR A 71 -0.21 -4.12 3.47
C THR A 71 -0.29 -5.48 2.78
N HIS A 72 0.82 -6.20 2.68
CA HIS A 72 0.86 -7.55 2.11
C HIS A 72 0.54 -8.64 3.14
N ILE A 73 0.50 -8.29 4.43
CA ILE A 73 0.21 -9.24 5.50
C ILE A 73 -1.30 -9.43 5.61
N VAL A 74 -1.73 -10.66 5.33
CA VAL A 74 -3.12 -11.08 5.48
C VAL A 74 -3.42 -11.35 6.96
N SER A 75 -4.59 -10.97 7.44
CA SER A 75 -5.01 -11.22 8.83
C SER A 75 -5.11 -12.70 9.18
N ASP A 76 -5.36 -13.55 8.19
CA ASP A 76 -5.64 -14.98 8.39
C ASP A 76 -4.42 -15.78 8.86
N VAL A 77 -3.23 -15.17 8.86
CA VAL A 77 -2.01 -15.74 9.47
C VAL A 77 -2.22 -16.08 10.95
N ILE A 78 -3.16 -15.43 11.64
CA ILE A 78 -3.51 -15.76 13.03
C ILE A 78 -4.07 -17.18 13.20
N SER A 79 -4.53 -17.82 12.12
CA SER A 79 -5.09 -19.17 12.14
C SER A 79 -4.03 -20.25 11.89
N ASP A 80 -2.83 -19.87 11.46
CA ASP A 80 -1.74 -20.81 11.20
C ASP A 80 -1.16 -21.32 12.53
N PRO A 81 -1.24 -22.63 12.83
CA PRO A 81 -0.69 -23.21 14.06
C PRO A 81 0.84 -23.35 14.03
N THR A 82 1.47 -23.18 12.87
CA THR A 82 2.92 -23.32 12.71
C THR A 82 3.68 -22.02 12.99
N LEU A 83 2.98 -20.88 12.99
CA LEU A 83 3.57 -19.59 13.31
C LEU A 83 3.72 -19.40 14.82
N PRO A 84 4.86 -18.84 15.28
CA PRO A 84 5.10 -18.60 16.69
C PRO A 84 4.23 -17.45 17.21
N ARG A 85 3.93 -17.52 18.51
CA ARG A 85 3.11 -16.55 19.24
C ARG A 85 3.88 -15.99 20.42
N THR A 86 3.63 -14.73 20.73
CA THR A 86 4.21 -14.04 21.88
C THR A 86 3.13 -13.31 22.65
N GLU A 87 3.29 -13.22 23.98
CA GLU A 87 2.49 -12.37 24.86
C GLU A 87 3.23 -11.10 25.31
N ASP A 88 4.51 -10.96 24.92
CA ASP A 88 5.36 -9.84 25.35
C ASP A 88 5.01 -8.55 24.59
N HIS A 89 4.63 -8.69 23.31
CA HIS A 89 4.33 -7.58 22.41
C HIS A 89 2.82 -7.35 22.29
N HIS A 90 2.31 -6.43 23.12
CA HIS A 90 0.89 -6.11 23.19
C HIS A 90 0.43 -5.30 21.98
N CYS A 91 -0.79 -5.56 21.52
CA CYS A 91 -1.35 -4.82 20.39
C CYS A 91 -1.51 -3.32 20.71
N PRO A 92 -0.94 -2.40 19.91
CA PRO A 92 -1.02 -0.96 20.19
C PRO A 92 -2.45 -0.39 20.09
N VAL A 93 -3.36 -1.07 19.39
CA VAL A 93 -4.74 -0.63 19.17
C VAL A 93 -5.69 -1.14 20.26
N CYS A 94 -5.73 -2.46 20.48
CA CYS A 94 -6.70 -3.07 21.39
C CYS A 94 -6.12 -3.58 22.72
N GLN A 95 -4.79 -3.47 22.90
CA GLN A 95 -4.07 -3.94 24.10
C GLN A 95 -4.24 -5.44 24.39
N HIS A 96 -4.64 -6.23 23.38
CA HIS A 96 -4.62 -7.68 23.48
C HIS A 96 -3.18 -8.17 23.60
N ARG A 97 -2.97 -9.21 24.44
CA ARG A 97 -1.64 -9.67 24.82
C ARG A 97 -0.98 -10.52 23.77
N GLU A 98 -1.74 -11.38 23.11
CA GLU A 98 -1.20 -12.35 22.18
C GLU A 98 -1.06 -11.77 20.76
N ALA A 99 0.12 -11.98 20.17
CA ALA A 99 0.42 -11.64 18.79
C ALA A 99 1.13 -12.81 18.10
N VAL A 100 0.76 -13.08 16.86
CA VAL A 100 1.54 -13.93 15.96
C VAL A 100 2.65 -13.08 15.37
N PHE A 101 3.86 -13.64 15.26
CA PHE A 101 4.98 -12.94 14.65
C PHE A 101 5.73 -13.78 13.63
N PHE A 102 6.31 -13.13 12.63
CA PHE A 102 7.09 -13.80 11.58
C PHE A 102 8.00 -12.79 10.84
N GLN A 103 8.96 -13.32 10.09
CA GLN A 103 9.73 -12.56 9.11
C GLN A 103 9.06 -12.67 7.74
N ALA A 104 8.92 -11.55 7.02
CA ALA A 104 8.38 -11.59 5.67
C ALA A 104 9.39 -12.25 4.71
N GLN A 105 8.90 -13.00 3.73
CA GLN A 105 9.72 -13.63 2.68
C GLN A 105 10.15 -12.64 1.59
N THR A 106 10.42 -11.38 1.96
CA THR A 106 10.95 -10.35 1.08
C THR A 106 12.45 -10.22 1.32
N ARG A 107 13.24 -10.03 0.26
CA ARG A 107 14.70 -9.87 0.39
C ARG A 107 15.09 -8.75 1.36
N ARG A 108 14.30 -7.68 1.43
CA ARG A 108 14.55 -6.55 2.33
C ARG A 108 14.28 -6.90 3.80
N ALA A 109 13.15 -7.54 4.09
CA ALA A 109 12.86 -8.00 5.44
C ALA A 109 13.89 -9.03 5.94
N GLU A 110 14.39 -9.88 5.04
CA GLU A 110 15.47 -10.83 5.35
C GLU A 110 16.80 -10.11 5.65
N GLU A 111 17.18 -9.11 4.85
CA GLU A 111 18.40 -8.31 5.07
C GLU A 111 18.34 -7.50 6.39
N GLU A 112 17.17 -6.98 6.74
CA GLU A 112 16.93 -6.19 7.97
C GLU A 112 16.58 -7.05 9.20
N MET A 113 16.34 -8.36 9.02
CA MET A 113 15.83 -9.30 10.03
C MET A 113 14.58 -8.79 10.76
N ARG A 114 13.72 -8.07 10.05
CA ARG A 114 12.57 -7.36 10.62
C ARG A 114 11.46 -8.33 10.99
N LEU A 115 10.90 -8.15 12.20
CA LEU A 115 9.74 -8.91 12.67
C LEU A 115 8.44 -8.15 12.42
N TYR A 116 7.45 -8.90 11.95
CA TYR A 116 6.08 -8.45 11.78
C TYR A 116 5.20 -9.11 12.82
N TYR A 117 4.27 -8.34 13.37
CA TYR A 117 3.32 -8.78 14.39
C TYR A 117 1.89 -8.61 13.90
N VAL A 118 1.03 -9.59 14.21
CA VAL A 118 -0.40 -9.56 13.93
C VAL A 118 -1.16 -9.94 15.18
N CYS A 119 -2.10 -9.08 15.59
CA CYS A 119 -2.91 -9.31 16.79
C CYS A 119 -3.85 -10.50 16.58
N THR A 120 -3.88 -11.44 17.53
CA THR A 120 -4.72 -12.64 17.43
C THR A 120 -6.21 -12.38 17.70
N ASN A 121 -6.56 -11.20 18.21
CA ASN A 121 -7.95 -10.79 18.35
C ASN A 121 -8.59 -10.58 16.97
N SER A 122 -9.54 -11.45 16.62
CA SER A 122 -10.26 -11.45 15.34
C SER A 122 -11.03 -10.15 15.05
N HIS A 123 -11.41 -9.39 16.08
CA HIS A 123 -12.06 -8.09 15.92
C HIS A 123 -11.07 -6.94 15.69
N CYS A 124 -9.78 -7.17 15.90
CA CYS A 124 -8.73 -6.17 15.73
C CYS A 124 -7.88 -6.45 14.48
N ALA A 125 -7.25 -7.63 14.42
CA ALA A 125 -6.32 -8.04 13.35
C ALA A 125 -5.30 -6.94 12.96
N HIS A 126 -4.92 -6.10 13.93
CA HIS A 126 -3.97 -5.03 13.70
C HIS A 126 -2.59 -5.64 13.43
N ARG A 127 -1.89 -5.04 12.48
CA ARG A 127 -0.58 -5.47 12.00
C ARG A 127 0.40 -4.34 12.20
N TRP A 128 1.53 -4.64 12.81
CA TRP A 128 2.57 -3.68 13.11
C TRP A 128 3.93 -4.35 13.08
N THR A 129 4.96 -3.54 13.27
CA THR A 129 6.35 -3.97 13.27
C THR A 129 7.09 -3.08 14.26
N GLU A 130 8.12 -3.63 14.89
CA GLU A 130 9.06 -2.91 15.77
C GLU A 130 10.42 -2.76 15.09
#